data_AF-A0A0G1IQR0-F1
#
_entry.id   AF-A0A0G1IQR0-F1
#
_cell.length_a   1.000
_cell.length_b   1.000
_cell.length_c   1.000
_cell.angle_alpha   90.00
_cell.angle_beta   90.00
_cell.angle_gamma   90.00
#
_symmetry.space_group_name_H-M   'P 1'
#
loop_
_entity.id
_entity.type
_entity.pdbx_description
1 polymer ?
#
loop_
_entity_poly.entity_id
_entity_poly.type
_entity_poly.pdbx_seq_one_letter_code
_entity_poly.pdbx_strand_id
1 'polypeptide(L)'
;MNINFSSIISTLVGPLVVGLVIWWVNKNDSDKRVKNEAIRDIMYYRGDYSTPEFRRSLNKVSITFHKDEEIRQQIRKLYEDINNPINTTLTVNRKIVSLIYNLCHKNGFEGITEYDIDQAFPERQTPAPSPLPQESLGKQSKKLVVKNGKKVK
;
A
#
# COMPACT_ATOMS: atom_id res chain seq x y z
N MET A 1 8.02 62.31 31.38
CA MET A 1 8.25 60.85 31.29
C MET A 1 8.12 60.45 29.84
N ASN A 2 9.22 60.30 29.11
CA ASN A 2 9.19 59.83 27.73
C ASN A 2 9.02 58.32 27.79
N ILE A 3 7.78 57.86 27.63
CA ILE A 3 7.51 56.43 27.51
C ILE A 3 8.15 56.01 26.18
N ASN A 4 9.21 55.21 26.28
CA ASN A 4 9.97 54.74 25.14
C ASN A 4 9.05 53.91 24.24
N PHE A 5 8.62 54.51 23.13
CA PHE A 5 7.73 53.91 22.12
C PHE A 5 8.22 52.53 21.66
N SER A 6 9.55 52.32 21.66
CA SER A 6 10.21 51.04 21.37
C SER A 6 9.82 49.89 22.32
N SER A 7 9.57 50.16 23.60
CA SER A 7 9.17 49.12 24.57
C SER A 7 7.72 48.67 24.36
N ILE A 8 6.84 49.57 23.96
CA ILE A 8 5.43 49.25 23.66
C ILE A 8 5.35 48.38 22.39
N ILE A 9 6.09 48.73 21.33
CA ILE A 9 6.14 47.94 20.09
C ILE A 9 6.68 46.53 20.36
N SER A 10 7.76 46.40 21.14
CA SER A 10 8.32 45.08 21.49
C SER A 10 7.32 44.18 22.23
N THR A 11 6.50 44.77 23.11
CA THR A 11 5.51 44.04 23.92
C THR A 11 4.32 43.56 23.06
N LEU A 12 3.99 44.27 21.98
CA LEU A 12 2.92 43.91 21.04
C LEU A 12 3.39 42.95 19.92
N VAL A 13 4.64 43.10 19.45
CA VAL A 13 5.17 42.29 18.35
C VAL A 13 5.59 40.89 18.82
N GLY A 14 6.05 40.75 20.06
CA GLY A 14 6.46 39.45 20.64
C GLY A 14 5.38 38.37 20.53
N PRO A 15 4.15 38.60 21.05
CA PRO A 15 3.05 37.64 20.95
C PRO A 15 2.65 37.31 19.50
N LEU A 16 2.75 38.27 18.60
CA LEU A 16 2.41 38.13 17.18
C LEU A 16 3.36 37.16 16.48
N VAL A 17 4.67 37.29 16.73
CA VAL A 17 5.68 36.39 16.17
C VAL A 17 5.52 34.97 16.72
N VAL A 18 5.29 34.82 18.04
CA VAL A 18 5.06 33.52 18.66
C VAL A 18 3.81 32.84 18.09
N GLY A 19 2.71 33.57 17.93
CA GLY A 19 1.50 33.05 17.30
C GLY A 19 1.73 32.58 15.86
N LEU A 20 2.53 33.32 15.09
CA LEU A 20 2.85 32.97 13.71
C LEU A 20 3.71 31.71 13.61
N VAL A 21 4.69 31.55 14.51
CA VAL A 21 5.53 30.35 14.59
C VAL A 21 4.70 29.13 14.99
N ILE A 22 3.85 29.24 16.01
CA ILE A 22 2.97 28.13 16.45
C ILE A 22 2.01 27.72 15.33
N TRP A 23 1.43 28.69 14.61
CA TRP A 23 0.57 28.42 13.47
C TRP A 23 1.31 27.68 12.36
N TRP A 24 2.55 28.09 12.07
CA TRP A 24 3.36 27.45 11.04
C TRP A 24 3.75 26.01 11.40
N VAL A 25 4.13 25.77 12.67
CA VAL A 25 4.44 24.42 13.18
C VAL A 25 3.20 23.52 13.13
N ASN A 26 2.04 23.99 13.64
CA ASN A 26 0.80 23.22 13.65
C ASN A 26 0.32 22.85 12.24
N LYS A 27 0.47 23.76 11.27
CA LYS A 27 0.12 23.51 9.87
C LYS A 27 0.98 22.40 9.26
N ASN A 28 2.27 22.38 9.60
CA ASN A 28 3.18 21.37 9.07
C ASN A 28 2.89 19.97 9.66
N ASP A 29 2.49 19.91 10.93
CA ASP A 29 2.11 18.64 11.59
C ASP A 29 0.81 18.06 11.04
N SER A 30 -0.20 18.88 10.76
CA SER A 30 -1.43 18.40 10.13
C SER A 30 -1.18 17.84 8.73
N ASP A 31 -0.34 18.52 7.93
CA ASP A 31 0.00 18.08 6.58
C ASP A 31 0.77 16.75 6.61
N LYS A 32 1.72 16.59 7.55
CA LYS A 32 2.46 15.33 7.74
C LYS A 32 1.55 14.18 8.16
N ARG A 33 0.57 14.43 9.03
CA ARG A 33 -0.40 13.40 9.46
C ARG A 33 -1.25 12.91 8.29
N VAL A 34 -1.79 13.82 7.47
CA VAL A 34 -2.60 13.46 6.29
C VAL A 34 -1.77 12.66 5.28
N LYS A 35 -0.51 13.08 5.04
CA LYS A 35 0.44 12.34 4.19
C LYS A 35 0.73 10.94 4.73
N ASN A 36 0.99 10.81 6.03
CA ASN A 36 1.21 9.51 6.66
C ASN A 36 0.00 8.59 6.55
N GLU A 37 -1.19 9.13 6.70
CA GLU A 37 -2.43 8.36 6.56
C GLU A 37 -2.60 7.83 5.12
N ALA A 38 -2.34 8.68 4.12
CA ALA A 38 -2.40 8.26 2.72
C ALA A 38 -1.37 7.16 2.39
N ILE A 39 -0.14 7.28 2.92
CA ILE A 39 0.92 6.26 2.77
C ILE A 39 0.51 4.95 3.44
N ARG A 40 -0.06 5.02 4.65
CA ARG A 40 -0.52 3.85 5.38
C ARG A 40 -1.64 3.12 4.63
N ASP A 41 -2.59 3.86 4.07
CA ASP A 41 -3.70 3.28 3.32
C ASP A 41 -3.20 2.51 2.09
N ILE A 42 -2.29 3.11 1.29
CA ILE A 42 -1.76 2.42 0.10
C ILE A 42 -0.90 1.21 0.49
N MET A 43 -0.14 1.28 1.58
CA MET A 43 0.59 0.12 2.12
C MET A 43 -0.35 -1.02 2.52
N TYR A 44 -1.49 -0.70 3.14
CA TYR A 44 -2.45 -1.69 3.61
C TYR A 44 -3.12 -2.44 2.46
N TYR A 45 -3.49 -1.73 1.38
CA TYR A 45 -4.19 -2.32 0.23
C TYR A 45 -3.28 -2.83 -0.88
N ARG A 46 -1.94 -2.71 -0.75
CA ARG A 46 -0.98 -3.08 -1.82
C ARG A 46 -1.10 -4.52 -2.31
N GLY A 47 -1.55 -5.43 -1.45
CA GLY A 47 -1.61 -6.86 -1.72
C GLY A 47 -2.70 -7.26 -2.72
N ASP A 48 -3.68 -6.39 -2.96
CA ASP A 48 -4.74 -6.62 -3.95
C ASP A 48 -5.07 -5.31 -4.68
N TYR A 49 -4.34 -5.05 -5.77
CA TYR A 49 -4.48 -3.84 -6.58
C TYR A 49 -5.71 -3.83 -7.49
N SER A 50 -6.44 -4.94 -7.57
CA SER A 50 -7.72 -5.01 -8.31
C SER A 50 -8.90 -4.49 -7.49
N THR A 51 -8.71 -4.29 -6.18
CA THR A 51 -9.77 -3.82 -5.29
C THR A 51 -10.14 -2.34 -5.48
N PRO A 52 -11.43 -1.98 -5.30
CA PRO A 52 -11.86 -0.59 -5.22
C PRO A 52 -11.13 0.19 -4.12
N GLU A 53 -10.78 -0.47 -3.02
CA GLU A 53 -10.09 0.10 -1.87
C GLU A 53 -8.66 0.53 -2.24
N PHE A 54 -7.93 -0.30 -3.00
CA PHE A 54 -6.63 0.09 -3.51
C PHE A 54 -6.72 1.32 -4.42
N ARG A 55 -7.66 1.34 -5.38
CA ARG A 55 -7.89 2.50 -6.26
C ARG A 55 -8.23 3.76 -5.48
N ARG A 56 -9.04 3.63 -4.42
CA ARG A 56 -9.38 4.74 -3.52
C ARG A 56 -8.16 5.25 -2.77
N SER A 57 -7.32 4.36 -2.24
CA SER A 57 -6.07 4.73 -1.57
C SER A 57 -5.10 5.43 -2.52
N LEU A 58 -4.97 4.94 -3.75
CA LEU A 58 -4.12 5.52 -4.78
C LEU A 58 -4.60 6.93 -5.20
N ASN A 59 -5.93 7.13 -5.30
CA ASN A 59 -6.52 8.44 -5.54
C ASN A 59 -6.30 9.39 -4.35
N LYS A 60 -6.43 8.90 -3.11
CA LYS A 60 -6.11 9.68 -1.90
C LYS A 60 -4.67 10.17 -1.94
N VAL A 61 -3.71 9.30 -2.27
CA VAL A 61 -2.30 9.69 -2.46
C VAL A 61 -2.16 10.76 -3.56
N SER A 62 -2.83 10.59 -4.71
CA SER A 62 -2.77 11.57 -5.80
C SER A 62 -3.23 12.97 -5.38
N ILE A 63 -4.30 13.05 -4.57
CA ILE A 63 -4.84 14.31 -4.03
C ILE A 63 -3.90 14.87 -2.95
N THR A 64 -3.43 14.03 -2.02
CA THR A 64 -2.57 14.46 -0.92
C THR A 64 -1.20 14.96 -1.41
N PHE A 65 -0.66 14.36 -2.47
CA PHE A 65 0.62 14.72 -3.08
C PHE A 65 0.44 15.52 -4.39
N HIS A 66 -0.67 16.24 -4.56
CA HIS A 66 -0.99 16.99 -5.78
C HIS A 66 0.07 18.03 -6.21
N LYS A 67 0.91 18.49 -5.27
CA LYS A 67 2.01 19.44 -5.51
C LYS A 67 3.30 18.77 -6.02
N ASP A 68 3.39 17.44 -5.96
CA ASP A 68 4.56 16.70 -6.40
C ASP A 68 4.27 16.03 -7.75
N GLU A 69 4.82 16.62 -8.82
CA GLU A 69 4.59 16.15 -10.19
C GLU A 69 5.20 14.77 -10.44
N GLU A 70 6.30 14.43 -9.78
CA GLU A 70 6.96 13.13 -9.90
C GLU A 70 6.05 12.00 -9.40
N ILE A 71 5.44 12.20 -8.22
CA ILE A 71 4.48 11.26 -7.65
C ILE A 71 3.24 11.13 -8.54
N ARG A 72 2.74 12.23 -9.09
CA ARG A 72 1.58 12.19 -10.02
C ARG A 72 1.88 11.38 -11.27
N GLN A 73 3.07 11.54 -11.85
CA GLN A 73 3.49 10.76 -13.00
C GLN A 73 3.65 9.28 -12.67
N GLN A 74 4.20 8.95 -11.50
CA GLN A 74 4.32 7.56 -11.04
C GLN A 74 2.94 6.90 -10.87
N ILE A 75 1.98 7.60 -10.26
CA ILE A 75 0.60 7.11 -10.09
C ILE A 75 -0.06 6.90 -11.45
N ARG A 76 0.10 7.82 -12.40
CA ARG A 76 -0.46 7.68 -13.74
C ARG A 76 0.11 6.46 -14.46
N LYS A 77 1.43 6.29 -14.44
CA LYS A 77 2.09 5.11 -15.02
C LYS A 77 1.60 3.83 -14.36
N LEU A 78 1.45 3.82 -13.03
CA LEU A 78 0.93 2.68 -12.30
C LEU A 78 -0.51 2.32 -12.73
N TYR A 79 -1.39 3.30 -12.97
CA TYR A 79 -2.72 3.05 -13.54
C TYR A 79 -2.66 2.46 -14.94
N GLU A 80 -1.79 2.97 -15.80
CA GLU A 80 -1.56 2.40 -17.15
C GLU A 80 -1.06 0.96 -17.04
N ASP A 81 -0.18 0.70 -16.07
CA ASP A 81 0.41 -0.62 -15.88
C ASP A 81 -0.58 -1.66 -15.33
N ILE A 82 -1.45 -1.26 -14.40
CA ILE A 82 -2.48 -2.12 -13.80
C ILE A 82 -3.53 -2.53 -14.84
N ASN A 83 -3.88 -1.63 -15.76
CA ASN A 83 -4.89 -1.90 -16.78
C ASN A 83 -4.31 -2.59 -18.02
N ASN A 84 -2.99 -2.71 -18.12
CA ASN A 84 -2.34 -3.36 -19.26
C ASN A 84 -2.21 -4.88 -19.00
N PRO A 85 -2.87 -5.74 -19.78
CA PRO A 85 -2.84 -7.19 -19.57
C PRO A 85 -1.46 -7.83 -19.85
N ILE A 86 -0.53 -7.09 -20.45
CA ILE A 86 0.83 -7.57 -20.75
C ILE A 86 1.72 -7.55 -19.49
N ASN A 87 1.39 -6.73 -18.49
CA ASN A 87 2.22 -6.57 -17.32
C ASN A 87 2.02 -7.68 -16.30
N THR A 88 3.11 -8.31 -15.88
CA THR A 88 3.10 -9.30 -14.81
C THR A 88 2.82 -8.64 -13.45
N THR A 89 2.07 -9.34 -12.59
CA THR A 89 1.83 -8.97 -11.18
C THR A 89 3.09 -8.53 -10.45
N LEU A 90 4.22 -9.21 -10.68
CA LEU A 90 5.51 -8.89 -10.06
C LEU A 90 6.05 -7.50 -10.49
N THR A 91 5.85 -7.12 -11.75
CA THR A 91 6.25 -5.80 -12.25
C THR A 91 5.39 -4.69 -11.64
N VAL A 92 4.09 -4.92 -11.53
CA VAL A 92 3.15 -3.98 -10.89
C VAL A 92 3.47 -3.84 -9.40
N ASN A 93 3.70 -4.95 -8.69
CA ASN A 93 4.08 -4.92 -7.27
C ASN A 93 5.37 -4.13 -7.03
N ARG A 94 6.40 -4.32 -7.86
CA ARG A 94 7.64 -3.53 -7.75
C ARG A 94 7.39 -2.03 -7.94
N LYS A 95 6.53 -1.65 -8.89
CA LYS A 95 6.16 -0.24 -9.11
C LYS A 95 5.38 0.34 -7.93
N ILE A 96 4.52 -0.46 -7.29
CA ILE A 96 3.82 -0.07 -6.05
C ILE A 96 4.81 0.13 -4.91
N VAL A 97 5.76 -0.79 -4.71
CA VAL A 97 6.80 -0.67 -3.67
C VAL A 97 7.66 0.58 -3.90
N SER A 98 8.09 0.82 -5.14
CA SER A 98 8.88 2.02 -5.48
C SER A 98 8.09 3.33 -5.27
N LEU A 99 6.79 3.33 -5.59
CA LEU A 99 5.91 4.47 -5.26
C LEU A 99 5.86 4.71 -3.75
N ILE A 100 5.64 3.65 -2.96
CA ILE A 100 5.59 3.75 -1.49
C ILE A 100 6.92 4.27 -0.93
N TYR A 101 8.04 3.76 -1.44
CA TYR A 101 9.39 4.22 -1.06
C TYR A 101 9.56 5.73 -1.32
N ASN A 102 9.20 6.20 -2.52
CA ASN A 102 9.29 7.62 -2.85
C ASN A 102 8.39 8.48 -1.95
N LEU A 103 7.17 8.02 -1.65
CA LEU A 103 6.27 8.72 -0.73
C LEU A 103 6.85 8.81 0.68
N CYS A 104 7.45 7.73 1.19
CA CYS A 104 8.12 7.72 2.49
C CYS A 104 9.30 8.69 2.53
N HIS A 105 10.18 8.63 1.53
CA HIS A 105 11.34 9.52 1.44
C HIS A 105 10.93 11.00 1.35
N LYS A 106 9.92 11.33 0.53
CA LYS A 106 9.40 12.71 0.39
C LYS A 106 8.69 13.21 1.65
N ASN A 107 8.22 12.31 2.53
CA ASN A 107 7.61 12.69 3.80
C ASN A 107 8.61 12.76 4.96
N GLY A 108 9.91 12.58 4.71
CA GLY A 108 10.97 12.68 5.71
C GLY A 108 11.17 11.41 6.54
N PHE A 109 10.74 10.25 6.04
CA PHE A 109 11.15 8.97 6.63
C PHE A 109 12.55 8.63 6.14
N GLU A 110 13.54 8.86 7.01
CA GLU A 110 14.93 8.49 6.75
C GLU A 110 15.19 7.05 7.21
N GLY A 111 15.98 6.28 6.44
CA GLY A 111 16.41 4.93 6.81
C GLY A 111 15.48 3.78 6.42
N ILE A 112 14.38 4.05 5.69
CA ILE A 112 13.53 3.00 5.12
C ILE A 112 14.04 2.65 3.73
N THR A 113 14.37 1.38 3.47
CA THR A 113 14.71 0.88 2.14
C THR A 113 13.50 0.25 1.44
N GLU A 114 13.56 0.11 0.11
CA GLU A 114 12.56 -0.67 -0.63
C GLU A 114 12.45 -2.11 -0.10
N TYR A 115 13.56 -2.68 0.38
CA TYR A 115 13.59 -4.01 0.99
C TYR A 115 12.81 -4.06 2.30
N ASP A 116 12.92 -3.05 3.15
CA ASP A 116 12.16 -2.98 4.41
C ASP A 116 10.65 -2.89 4.15
N ILE A 117 10.26 -2.16 3.10
CA ILE A 117 8.86 -2.06 2.66
C ILE A 117 8.38 -3.42 2.18
N ASP A 118 9.17 -4.12 1.37
CA ASP A 118 8.81 -5.44 0.85
C ASP A 118 8.69 -6.47 1.99
N GLN A 119 9.68 -6.51 2.88
CA GLN A 119 9.76 -7.46 4.00
C GLN A 119 8.72 -7.20 5.10
N ALA A 120 8.32 -5.94 5.33
CA ALA A 120 7.30 -5.59 6.32
C ALA A 120 5.92 -6.21 6.00
N PHE A 121 5.69 -6.65 4.76
CA PHE A 121 4.48 -7.36 4.40
C PHE A 121 4.86 -8.47 3.41
N PRO A 122 5.31 -9.64 3.91
CA PRO A 122 5.49 -10.79 3.05
C PRO A 122 4.18 -10.99 2.30
N GLU A 123 4.26 -11.13 0.97
CA GLU A 123 3.13 -11.55 0.13
C GLU A 123 2.33 -12.57 0.93
N ARG A 124 1.06 -12.25 1.25
CA ARG A 124 0.18 -13.23 1.89
C ARG A 124 0.21 -14.41 0.94
N GLN A 125 0.99 -15.43 1.30
CA GLN A 125 1.00 -16.70 0.59
C GLN A 125 -0.46 -17.06 0.51
N THR A 126 -1.01 -17.04 -0.70
CA THR A 126 -2.25 -17.73 -0.99
C THR A 126 -2.10 -19.07 -0.30
N PRO A 127 -2.91 -19.39 0.72
CA PRO A 127 -2.77 -20.67 1.41
C PRO A 127 -2.74 -21.71 0.31
N ALA A 128 -1.68 -22.53 0.29
CA ALA A 128 -1.47 -23.54 -0.73
C ALA A 128 -2.82 -24.20 -1.02
N PRO A 129 -3.23 -24.35 -2.30
CA PRO A 129 -4.52 -24.95 -2.61
C PRO A 129 -4.61 -26.24 -1.82
N SER A 130 -5.59 -26.30 -0.91
CA SER A 130 -5.81 -27.49 -0.08
C SER A 130 -5.71 -28.70 -0.99
N PRO A 131 -4.86 -29.71 -0.66
CA PRO A 131 -4.80 -30.90 -1.49
C PRO A 131 -6.23 -31.38 -1.70
N LEU A 132 -6.61 -31.51 -2.97
CA LEU A 132 -7.94 -31.94 -3.38
C LEU A 132 -8.36 -33.11 -2.48
N PRO A 133 -9.61 -33.14 -1.98
CA PRO A 133 -10.11 -34.29 -1.27
C PRO A 133 -9.77 -35.53 -2.10
N GLN A 134 -8.94 -36.43 -1.55
CA GLN A 134 -8.65 -37.71 -2.17
C GLN A 134 -9.95 -38.51 -2.12
N GLU A 135 -10.82 -38.25 -3.09
CA GLU A 135 -12.04 -38.98 -3.36
C GLU A 135 -11.63 -40.37 -3.87
N SER A 136 -11.39 -41.27 -2.90
CA SER A 136 -11.80 -42.68 -2.93
C SER A 136 -11.70 -43.41 -4.27
N LEU A 137 -10.50 -43.49 -4.86
CA LEU A 137 -10.18 -44.51 -5.88
C LEU A 137 -9.58 -45.74 -5.20
N GLY A 138 -10.40 -46.38 -4.37
CA GLY A 138 -10.02 -47.57 -3.63
C GLY A 138 -11.23 -48.38 -3.23
N LYS A 139 -11.85 -49.08 -4.21
CA LYS A 139 -12.63 -50.34 -4.05
C LYS A 139 -13.44 -50.67 -5.32
N GLN A 140 -12.80 -50.93 -6.45
CA GLN A 140 -13.39 -51.79 -7.50
C GLN A 140 -12.31 -52.62 -8.18
N SER A 141 -11.77 -53.59 -7.46
CA SER A 141 -11.07 -54.72 -8.07
C SER A 141 -11.07 -55.86 -7.07
N LYS A 142 -12.09 -56.72 -7.16
CA LYS A 142 -12.12 -58.14 -6.75
C LYS A 142 -13.54 -58.69 -6.86
N LYS A 143 -14.01 -58.98 -8.08
CA LYS A 143 -14.95 -60.09 -8.32
C LYS A 143 -15.08 -60.39 -9.82
N LEU A 144 -14.08 -61.07 -10.38
CA LEU A 144 -14.25 -61.79 -11.64
C LEU A 144 -13.18 -62.87 -11.74
N VAL A 145 -13.32 -63.92 -10.92
CA VAL A 145 -12.73 -65.23 -11.23
C VAL A 145 -13.69 -66.32 -10.75
N VAL A 146 -13.84 -67.32 -11.62
CA VAL A 146 -14.37 -68.68 -11.42
C VAL A 146 -15.90 -68.86 -11.42
N LYS A 147 -16.45 -69.27 -12.58
CA LYS A 147 -16.88 -70.67 -12.86
C LYS A 147 -17.85 -70.67 -14.04
N ASN A 148 -17.43 -71.20 -15.18
CA ASN A 148 -18.33 -71.93 -16.07
C ASN A 148 -17.54 -72.95 -16.88
N GLY A 149 -17.23 -74.05 -16.20
CA GLY A 149 -17.06 -75.34 -16.83
C GLY A 149 -18.15 -76.27 -16.29
N LYS A 150 -19.16 -76.57 -17.11
CA LYS A 150 -19.91 -77.83 -16.99
C LYS A 150 -20.62 -78.18 -18.30
N LYS A 151 -20.01 -79.12 -19.04
CA LYS A 151 -20.67 -80.02 -20.00
C LYS A 151 -21.68 -80.90 -19.26
N VAL A 152 -22.88 -81.07 -19.81
CA VAL A 152 -23.79 -82.25 -19.75
C VAL A 152 -24.86 -81.96 -20.84
N LYS A 153 -25.29 -82.83 -21.74
CA LYS A 153 -24.91 -84.15 -22.25
C LYS A 153 -25.43 -84.19 -23.70
#